data_AF-A0A539DWZ9-F1
#
_entry.id   AF-A0A539DWZ9-F1
#
_cell.length_a   1.000
_cell.length_b   1.000
_cell.length_c   1.000
_cell.angle_alpha   90.00
_cell.angle_beta   90.00
_cell.angle_gamma   90.00
#
_symmetry.space_group_name_H-M   'P 1'
#
loop_
_entity.id
_entity.type
_entity.pdbx_description
1 polymer ?
#
loop_
_entity_poly.entity_id
_entity_poly.type
_entity_poly.pdbx_seq_one_letter_code
_entity_poly.pdbx_strand_id
1 'polypeptide(L)'
;MSPLIQRVGSPQAALVGMALLAVGATLSYGNPQGTSIWVLVVPMGLLALSLVIAITTNPKIYNRPPLLLFHIGLLAMLLLAAYGRLTFFEAHLEIVSGSEFTPTELLRSRAGVWHRGDIDKVRFVQGSYTVAYSAGLVRGLTRSELFVPGADGQLE
;
A
#
# COMPACT_ATOMS: atom_id res chain seq x y z
N MET A 1 -3.58 -2.90 -37.56
CA MET A 1 -3.34 -3.29 -36.14
C MET A 1 -4.46 -4.22 -35.70
N SER A 2 -4.15 -5.28 -34.94
CA SER A 2 -5.09 -6.36 -34.63
C SER A 2 -6.33 -5.86 -33.84
N PRO A 3 -7.56 -6.30 -34.17
CA PRO A 3 -8.80 -5.88 -33.51
C PRO A 3 -8.82 -6.21 -32.00
N LEU A 4 -8.04 -7.20 -31.56
CA LEU A 4 -7.87 -7.55 -30.15
C LEU A 4 -7.26 -6.42 -29.33
N ILE A 5 -6.27 -5.71 -29.87
CA ILE A 5 -5.57 -4.62 -29.15
C ILE A 5 -6.53 -3.44 -28.92
N GLN A 6 -7.36 -3.12 -29.92
CA GLN A 6 -8.35 -2.05 -29.80
C GLN A 6 -9.46 -2.38 -28.79
N ARG A 7 -9.79 -3.66 -28.62
CA ARG A 7 -10.81 -4.11 -27.66
C ARG A 7 -10.34 -3.95 -26.21
N VAL A 8 -9.05 -4.23 -25.95
CA VAL A 8 -8.43 -4.06 -24.62
C VAL A 8 -8.24 -2.58 -24.27
N GLY A 9 -7.91 -1.73 -25.25
CA GLY A 9 -7.83 -0.27 -25.05
C GLY A 9 -9.17 0.47 -25.06
N SER A 10 -10.30 -0.26 -24.94
CA SER A 10 -11.63 0.34 -25.01
C SER A 10 -12.05 0.95 -23.66
N PRO A 11 -12.90 2.00 -23.65
CA PRO A 11 -13.45 2.56 -22.42
C PRO A 11 -14.22 1.54 -21.59
N GLN A 12 -14.86 0.56 -22.24
CA GLN A 12 -15.59 -0.52 -21.59
C GLN A 12 -14.65 -1.44 -20.81
N ALA A 13 -13.48 -1.78 -21.37
CA ALA A 13 -12.47 -2.57 -20.69
C ALA A 13 -11.91 -1.83 -19.46
N ALA A 14 -11.66 -0.52 -19.58
CA ALA A 14 -11.26 0.31 -18.45
C ALA A 14 -12.33 0.35 -17.34
N LEU A 15 -13.61 0.43 -17.72
CA LEU A 15 -14.74 0.43 -16.77
C LEU A 15 -14.86 -0.90 -16.01
N VAL A 16 -14.72 -2.02 -16.71
CA VAL A 16 -14.65 -3.35 -16.09
C VAL A 16 -13.45 -3.45 -15.16
N GLY A 17 -12.28 -2.95 -15.59
CA GLY A 17 -11.07 -2.90 -14.77
C GLY A 17 -11.27 -2.08 -13.49
N MET A 18 -11.91 -0.91 -13.57
CA MET A 18 -12.24 -0.08 -12.42
C MET A 18 -13.23 -0.78 -11.47
N ALA A 19 -14.26 -1.44 -11.99
CA ALA A 19 -15.22 -2.19 -11.18
C ALA A 19 -14.55 -3.36 -10.44
N LEU A 20 -13.71 -4.13 -11.15
CA LEU A 20 -12.94 -5.22 -10.54
C LEU A 20 -11.96 -4.70 -9.49
N LEU A 21 -11.30 -3.57 -9.75
CA LEU A 21 -10.40 -2.93 -8.79
C LEU A 21 -11.16 -2.46 -7.55
N ALA A 22 -12.35 -1.88 -7.71
CA ALA A 22 -13.20 -1.47 -6.60
C ALA A 22 -13.60 -2.67 -5.73
N VAL A 23 -14.08 -3.76 -6.35
CA VAL A 23 -14.40 -5.01 -5.64
C VAL A 23 -13.17 -5.56 -4.92
N GLY A 24 -12.02 -5.60 -5.60
CA GLY A 24 -10.77 -6.10 -5.00
C GLY A 24 -10.30 -5.25 -3.82
N ALA A 25 -10.45 -3.93 -3.91
CA ALA A 25 -10.13 -3.00 -2.82
C ALA A 25 -11.09 -3.19 -1.63
N THR A 26 -12.40 -3.36 -1.87
CA THR A 26 -13.38 -3.63 -0.81
C THR A 26 -13.12 -4.96 -0.12
N LEU A 27 -12.81 -6.02 -0.88
CA LEU A 27 -12.47 -7.33 -0.31
C LEU A 27 -11.13 -7.34 0.45
N SER A 28 -10.22 -6.43 0.10
CA SER A 28 -8.94 -6.26 0.80
C SER A 28 -9.03 -5.27 1.97
N TYR A 29 -10.19 -4.62 2.18
CA TYR A 29 -10.39 -3.67 3.27
C TYR A 29 -10.34 -4.38 4.63
N GLY A 30 -9.60 -3.82 5.59
CA GLY A 30 -9.38 -4.44 6.90
C GLY A 30 -8.34 -5.56 6.93
N ASN A 31 -7.64 -5.80 5.81
CA ASN A 31 -6.52 -6.74 5.68
C ASN A 31 -6.75 -8.13 6.33
N PRO A 32 -7.86 -8.85 5.99
CA PRO A 32 -8.10 -10.18 6.53
C PRO A 32 -6.93 -11.11 6.22
N GLN A 33 -6.50 -11.93 7.17
CA GLN A 33 -5.30 -12.78 7.05
C GLN A 33 -5.34 -13.81 5.89
N GLY A 34 -6.45 -13.91 5.14
CA GLY A 34 -6.62 -14.81 3.99
C GLY A 34 -6.83 -14.13 2.64
N THR A 35 -6.86 -12.79 2.54
CA THR A 35 -7.10 -12.14 1.24
C THR A 35 -5.85 -12.19 0.37
N SER A 36 -5.94 -12.95 -0.73
CA SER A 36 -4.85 -13.12 -1.68
C SER A 36 -4.49 -11.80 -2.37
N ILE A 37 -3.20 -11.48 -2.42
CA ILE A 37 -2.64 -10.27 -3.07
C ILE A 37 -3.09 -10.16 -4.54
N TRP A 38 -3.33 -11.30 -5.19
CA TRP A 38 -3.77 -11.40 -6.58
C TRP A 38 -5.13 -10.73 -6.85
N VAL A 39 -6.00 -10.63 -5.83
CA VAL A 39 -7.31 -9.98 -5.94
C VAL A 39 -7.17 -8.49 -6.29
N LEU A 40 -6.08 -7.85 -5.88
CA LEU A 40 -5.79 -6.45 -6.19
C LEU A 40 -4.84 -6.31 -7.38
N VAL A 41 -3.81 -7.16 -7.48
CA VAL A 41 -2.79 -7.08 -8.52
C VAL A 41 -3.36 -7.34 -9.92
N VAL A 42 -4.25 -8.32 -10.07
CA VAL A 42 -4.81 -8.67 -11.39
C VAL A 42 -5.65 -7.53 -11.98
N PRO A 43 -6.66 -6.97 -11.28
CA PRO A 43 -7.43 -5.85 -11.80
C PRO A 43 -6.56 -4.63 -12.08
N MET A 44 -5.59 -4.35 -11.21
CA MET A 44 -4.70 -3.21 -11.35
C MET A 44 -3.80 -3.34 -12.59
N GLY A 45 -3.24 -4.52 -12.85
CA GLY A 45 -2.45 -4.79 -14.05
C GLY A 45 -3.28 -4.73 -15.34
N LEU A 46 -4.48 -5.30 -15.33
CA LEU A 46 -5.41 -5.21 -16.47
C LEU A 46 -5.79 -3.76 -16.79
N LEU A 47 -6.11 -2.97 -15.76
CA LEU A 47 -6.46 -1.57 -15.91
C LEU A 47 -5.26 -0.75 -16.41
N ALA A 48 -4.07 -0.95 -15.86
CA ALA A 48 -2.84 -0.30 -16.34
C ALA A 48 -2.60 -0.56 -17.83
N LEU A 49 -2.70 -1.83 -18.25
CA LEU A 49 -2.51 -2.24 -19.62
C LEU A 49 -3.56 -1.60 -20.55
N SER A 50 -4.83 -1.57 -20.12
CA SER A 50 -5.90 -0.94 -20.89
C SER A 50 -5.63 0.55 -21.13
N LEU A 51 -5.12 1.27 -20.11
CA LEU A 51 -4.80 2.70 -20.21
C LEU A 51 -3.62 2.96 -21.13
N VAL A 52 -2.54 2.18 -21.01
CA VAL A 52 -1.35 2.31 -21.87
C VAL A 52 -1.73 2.08 -23.33
N ILE A 53 -2.53 1.04 -23.61
CA ILE A 53 -3.01 0.77 -24.96
C ILE A 53 -3.92 1.92 -25.43
N ALA A 54 -4.83 2.40 -24.59
CA ALA A 54 -5.72 3.51 -24.93
C ALA A 54 -4.94 4.79 -25.29
N ILE A 55 -3.95 5.18 -24.48
CA ILE A 55 -3.11 6.37 -24.69
C ILE A 55 -2.30 6.26 -25.99
N THR A 56 -1.72 5.10 -26.27
CA THR A 56 -0.82 4.91 -27.43
C THR A 56 -1.55 4.68 -28.75
N THR A 57 -2.75 4.08 -28.72
CA THR A 57 -3.43 3.61 -29.94
C THR A 57 -4.68 4.40 -30.31
N ASN A 58 -5.30 5.14 -29.39
CA ASN A 58 -6.58 5.78 -29.63
C ASN A 58 -6.43 7.27 -29.99
N PRO A 59 -6.63 7.66 -31.26
CA PRO A 59 -6.50 9.05 -31.69
C PRO A 59 -7.51 10.00 -31.07
N LYS A 60 -8.62 9.48 -30.54
CA LYS A 60 -9.58 10.32 -29.82
C LYS A 60 -9.04 10.81 -28.48
N ILE A 61 -8.05 10.12 -27.91
CA ILE A 61 -7.45 10.43 -26.61
C ILE A 61 -6.31 11.45 -26.79
N TYR A 62 -5.31 11.16 -27.63
CA TYR A 62 -4.18 12.09 -27.78
C TYR A 62 -4.55 13.42 -28.47
N ASN A 63 -5.60 13.46 -29.28
CA ASN A 63 -6.07 14.71 -29.91
C ASN A 63 -6.93 15.59 -28.98
N ARG A 64 -7.27 15.12 -27.77
CA ARG A 64 -8.08 15.87 -26.80
C ARG A 64 -7.30 16.04 -25.50
N PRO A 65 -6.63 17.18 -25.29
CA PRO A 65 -5.73 17.37 -24.15
C PRO A 65 -6.35 17.07 -22.78
N PRO A 66 -7.60 17.47 -22.47
CA PRO A 66 -8.23 17.14 -21.18
C PRO A 66 -8.44 15.63 -20.98
N LEU A 67 -8.81 14.92 -22.04
CA LEU A 67 -9.04 13.48 -21.99
C LEU A 67 -7.71 12.73 -21.82
N LEU A 68 -6.65 13.18 -22.50
CA LEU A 68 -5.30 12.64 -22.32
C LEU A 68 -4.81 12.82 -20.88
N LEU A 69 -4.95 14.03 -20.32
CA LEU A 69 -4.53 14.33 -18.95
C LEU A 69 -5.27 13.45 -17.93
N PHE A 70 -6.57 13.21 -18.13
CA PHE A 70 -7.34 12.29 -17.30
C PHE A 70 -6.77 10.86 -17.30
N HIS A 71 -6.46 10.32 -18.49
CA HIS A 71 -5.90 8.95 -18.59
C HIS A 71 -4.50 8.86 -17.99
N ILE A 72 -3.66 9.88 -18.21
CA ILE A 72 -2.33 9.96 -17.60
C ILE A 72 -2.45 10.05 -16.08
N GLY A 73 -3.35 10.87 -15.55
CA GLY A 73 -3.58 10.99 -14.11
C GLY A 73 -4.05 9.68 -13.50
N LEU A 74 -4.97 8.97 -14.16
CA LEU A 74 -5.47 7.68 -13.70
C LEU A 74 -4.36 6.61 -13.73
N LEU A 75 -3.54 6.58 -14.79
CA LEU A 75 -2.37 5.70 -14.87
C LEU A 75 -1.34 6.05 -13.78
N ALA A 76 -1.07 7.32 -13.54
CA ALA A 76 -0.14 7.78 -12.51
C ALA A 76 -0.60 7.37 -11.10
N MET A 77 -1.88 7.56 -10.78
CA MET A 77 -2.45 7.12 -9.49
C MET A 77 -2.33 5.60 -9.32
N LEU A 78 -2.57 4.84 -10.39
CA LEU A 78 -2.48 3.39 -10.37
C LEU A 78 -1.02 2.91 -10.20
N LEU A 79 -0.07 3.57 -10.86
CA LEU A 79 1.36 3.31 -10.65
C LEU A 79 1.81 3.66 -9.23
N LEU A 80 1.30 4.76 -8.66
CA LEU A 80 1.61 5.15 -7.28
C LEU A 80 1.05 4.13 -6.28
N ALA A 81 -0.18 3.65 -6.49
CA ALA A 81 -0.77 2.58 -5.68
C ALA A 81 0.04 1.28 -5.79
N ALA A 82 0.46 0.91 -7.01
CA ALA A 82 1.32 -0.25 -7.25
C ALA A 82 2.67 -0.12 -6.53
N TYR A 83 3.29 1.05 -6.63
CA TYR A 83 4.56 1.35 -5.97
C TYR A 83 4.41 1.20 -4.45
N GLY A 84 3.39 1.82 -3.85
CA GLY A 84 3.09 1.67 -2.43
C GLY A 84 2.91 0.21 -2.02
N ARG A 85 2.25 -0.61 -2.85
CA ARG A 85 2.09 -2.04 -2.58
C ARG A 85 3.34 -2.88 -2.78
N LEU A 86 4.33 -2.40 -3.53
CA LEU A 86 5.62 -3.07 -3.69
C LEU A 86 6.60 -2.66 -2.61
N THR A 87 6.44 -1.48 -2.00
CA THR A 87 7.34 -0.94 -0.97
C THR A 87 6.82 -1.03 0.45
N PHE A 88 5.56 -1.44 0.68
CA PHE A 88 5.00 -1.47 2.04
C PHE A 88 5.76 -2.42 2.98
N PHE A 89 5.70 -2.08 4.26
CA PHE A 89 6.10 -2.94 5.37
C PHE A 89 5.06 -2.82 6.47
N GLU A 90 4.58 -3.96 6.96
CA GLU A 90 3.62 -4.06 8.04
C GLU A 90 4.07 -5.18 8.96
N ALA A 91 4.27 -4.89 10.24
CA ALA A 91 4.65 -5.87 11.24
C ALA A 91 3.95 -5.56 12.55
N HIS A 92 3.70 -6.60 13.34
CA HIS A 92 3.26 -6.49 14.71
C HIS A 92 4.45 -6.84 15.61
N LEU A 93 4.56 -6.21 16.76
CA LEU A 93 5.59 -6.57 17.73
C LEU A 93 5.01 -6.40 19.13
N GLU A 94 5.50 -7.22 20.05
CA GLU A 94 5.20 -7.13 21.46
C GLU A 94 6.51 -6.79 22.17
N ILE A 95 6.57 -5.60 22.75
CA ILE A 95 7.77 -5.08 23.40
C ILE A 95 7.43 -4.65 24.83
N VAL A 96 8.33 -4.94 25.77
CA VAL A 96 8.17 -4.61 27.19
C VAL A 96 8.71 -3.21 27.45
N SER A 97 8.08 -2.48 28.37
CA SER A 97 8.60 -1.17 28.78
C SER A 97 9.99 -1.33 29.40
N GLY A 98 10.93 -0.53 28.93
CA GLY A 98 12.35 -0.57 29.28
C GLY A 98 13.20 -1.52 28.42
N SER A 99 12.61 -2.28 27.49
CA SER A 99 13.37 -3.16 26.60
C SER A 99 13.72 -2.49 25.26
N GLU A 100 14.84 -2.91 24.69
CA GLU A 100 15.28 -2.50 23.35
C GLU A 100 14.57 -3.30 22.27
N PHE A 101 14.22 -2.64 21.18
CA PHE A 101 13.69 -3.29 19.99
C PHE A 101 14.73 -4.23 19.37
N THR A 102 14.34 -5.50 19.24
CA THR A 102 15.11 -6.48 18.49
C THR A 102 14.30 -6.98 17.29
N PRO A 103 14.87 -7.02 16.07
CA PRO A 103 14.16 -7.48 14.86
C PRO A 103 13.55 -8.89 14.99
N THR A 104 14.09 -9.74 15.86
CA THR A 104 13.58 -11.09 16.12
C THR A 104 12.22 -11.11 16.82
N GLU A 105 11.78 -10.00 17.41
CA GLU A 105 10.48 -9.87 18.10
C GLU A 105 9.33 -9.50 17.14
N LEU A 106 9.62 -9.34 15.84
CA LEU A 106 8.61 -9.03 14.83
C LEU A 106 7.69 -10.22 14.58
N LEU A 107 6.43 -10.08 14.99
CA LEU A 107 5.33 -10.98 14.72
C LEU A 107 4.61 -10.59 13.43
N ARG A 108 4.20 -11.58 12.64
CA ARG A 108 3.36 -11.41 11.43
C ARG A 108 3.88 -10.32 10.48
N SER A 109 5.19 -10.31 10.22
CA SER A 109 5.79 -9.38 9.24
C SER A 109 5.30 -9.67 7.82
N ARG A 110 4.87 -8.62 7.11
CA ARG A 110 4.57 -8.63 5.69
C ARG A 110 5.30 -7.47 5.03
N ALA A 111 5.95 -7.78 3.92
CA ALA A 111 6.70 -6.82 3.15
C ALA A 111 6.33 -6.92 1.67
N GLY A 112 6.34 -5.80 0.97
CA GLY A 112 6.29 -5.77 -0.48
C GLY A 112 7.61 -6.29 -1.08
N VAL A 113 7.55 -6.77 -2.32
CA VAL A 113 8.70 -7.39 -3.01
C VAL A 113 9.88 -6.43 -3.21
N TRP A 114 9.63 -5.11 -3.21
CA TRP A 114 10.67 -4.07 -3.31
C TRP A 114 11.07 -3.47 -1.98
N HIS A 115 10.53 -3.95 -0.85
CA HIS A 115 11.01 -3.52 0.45
C HIS A 115 12.40 -4.12 0.72
N ARG A 116 13.41 -3.24 0.84
CA ARG A 116 14.82 -3.63 0.94
C ARG A 116 15.30 -4.02 2.35
N GLY A 117 14.41 -3.99 3.36
CA GLY A 117 14.64 -4.68 4.63
C GLY A 117 15.69 -4.05 5.56
N ASP A 118 15.62 -2.74 5.82
CA ASP A 118 16.53 -2.08 6.78
C ASP A 118 16.03 -2.13 8.24
N ILE A 119 15.10 -3.01 8.56
CA ILE A 119 14.55 -3.11 9.93
C ILE A 119 15.62 -3.47 10.95
N ASP A 120 16.66 -4.20 10.51
CA ASP A 120 17.80 -4.58 11.35
C ASP A 120 18.66 -3.39 11.79
N LYS A 121 18.50 -2.22 11.14
CA LYS A 121 19.17 -0.97 11.50
C LYS A 121 18.35 -0.09 12.43
N VAL A 122 17.08 -0.42 12.64
CA VAL A 122 16.21 0.31 13.55
C VAL A 122 16.59 -0.08 14.98
N ARG A 123 16.84 0.93 15.80
CA ARG A 123 17.16 0.80 17.22
C ARG A 123 16.31 1.82 17.97
N PHE A 124 15.51 1.34 18.91
CA PHE A 124 14.78 2.19 19.84
C PHE A 124 14.54 1.40 21.13
N VAL A 125 14.36 2.12 22.22
CA VAL A 125 13.97 1.55 23.51
C VAL A 125 12.54 1.97 23.79
N GLN A 126 11.69 1.01 24.16
CA GLN A 126 10.32 1.31 24.56
C GLN A 126 10.33 2.00 25.93
N GLY A 127 9.94 3.27 25.96
CA GLY A 127 9.79 4.05 27.19
C GLY A 127 8.48 3.74 27.92
N SER A 128 7.99 4.75 28.65
CA SER A 128 6.70 4.67 29.31
C SER A 128 5.55 4.67 28.30
N TYR A 129 4.38 4.17 28.69
CA TYR A 129 3.18 4.27 27.86
C TYR A 129 1.96 4.61 28.73
N THR A 130 1.03 5.37 28.16
CA THR A 130 -0.23 5.73 28.79
C THR A 130 -1.38 5.23 27.93
N VAL A 131 -2.36 4.59 28.58
CA VAL A 131 -3.59 4.09 27.92
C VAL A 131 -4.76 4.92 28.42
N ALA A 132 -5.45 5.61 27.52
CA ALA A 132 -6.69 6.30 27.87
C ALA A 132 -7.79 5.27 28.11
N TYR A 133 -8.51 5.38 29.22
CA TYR A 133 -9.71 4.59 29.50
C TYR A 133 -10.93 5.50 29.57
N SER A 134 -12.02 5.09 28.94
CA SER A 134 -13.32 5.73 29.11
C SER A 134 -14.22 4.92 30.06
N ALA A 135 -15.36 5.51 30.44
CA ALA A 135 -16.33 4.87 31.32
C ALA A 135 -16.70 3.46 30.83
N GLY A 136 -16.76 2.50 31.75
CA GLY A 136 -16.97 1.08 31.41
C GLY A 136 -15.69 0.32 31.06
N LEU A 137 -14.50 0.83 31.44
CA LEU A 137 -13.20 0.19 31.20
C LEU A 137 -12.89 -0.04 29.71
N VAL A 138 -13.47 0.79 28.84
CA VAL A 138 -13.23 0.70 27.40
C VAL A 138 -11.86 1.32 27.10
N ARG A 139 -10.98 0.50 26.52
CA ARG A 139 -9.63 0.92 26.12
C ARG A 139 -9.70 1.90 24.95
N GLY A 140 -9.13 3.08 25.15
CA GLY A 140 -8.95 4.10 24.12
C GLY A 140 -7.53 4.08 23.53
N LEU A 141 -7.07 5.26 23.10
CA LEU A 141 -5.76 5.43 22.49
C LEU A 141 -4.64 5.08 23.47
N THR A 142 -3.63 4.37 22.98
CA THR A 142 -2.35 4.15 23.68
C THR A 142 -1.33 5.11 23.12
N ARG A 143 -0.65 5.84 24.00
CA ARG A 143 0.51 6.67 23.66
C ARG A 143 1.73 6.04 24.28
N SER A 144 2.78 5.89 23.49
CA SER A 144 4.05 5.30 23.90
C SER A 144 5.16 6.30 23.68
N GLU A 145 6.09 6.37 24.62
CA GLU A 145 7.36 7.06 24.47
C GLU A 145 8.37 6.07 23.89
N LEU A 146 9.20 6.55 22.95
CA LEU A 146 10.26 5.79 22.32
C LEU A 146 11.53 6.61 22.45
N PHE A 147 12.60 5.98 22.93
CA PHE A 147 13.92 6.60 22.99
C PHE A 147 14.78 6.07 21.86
N VAL A 148 15.47 6.96 21.16
CA VAL A 148 16.42 6.58 20.12
C VAL A 148 17.82 6.72 20.70
N PRO A 149 18.64 5.65 20.73
CA PRO A 149 20.01 5.78 21.18
C PRO A 149 20.78 6.68 20.21
N GLY A 150 21.29 7.80 20.72
CA GLY A 150 22.20 8.71 20.03
C GLY A 150 23.54 8.03 19.73
N ALA A 151 24.35 8.67 18.88
CA ALA A 151 25.66 8.14 18.46
C ALA A 151 26.66 7.98 19.63
N ASP A 152 26.36 8.59 20.78
CA ASP A 152 27.11 8.58 22.04
C ASP A 152 26.55 7.61 23.09
N GLY A 153 25.46 6.89 22.76
CA GLY A 153 24.78 5.96 23.67
C GLY A 153 23.83 6.65 24.67
N GLN A 154 23.62 7.96 24.57
CA GLN A 154 22.54 8.62 25.33
C GLN A 154 21.19 8.37 24.67
N LEU A 155 20.15 8.18 25.49
CA LEU A 155 18.78 8.01 25.02
C LEU A 155 18.18 9.41 24.80
N GLU A 156 17.90 9.75 23.53
CA GLU A 156 17.20 10.99 23.13
C GLU A 156 15.70 10.75 22.88
#